data_AF-A0A915YX85-F1
#
_entry.id   AF-A0A915YX85-F1
#
_cell.length_a   1.000
_cell.length_b   1.000
_cell.length_c   1.000
_cell.angle_alpha   90.00
_cell.angle_beta   90.00
_cell.angle_gamma   90.00
#
_symmetry.space_group_name_H-M   'P 1'
#
loop_
_entity.id
_entity.type
_entity.pdbx_description
1 polymer ?
#
loop_
_entity_poly.entity_id
_entity_poly.type
_entity_poly.pdbx_seq_one_letter_code
_entity_poly.pdbx_strand_id
1 'polypeptide(L)'
;MESSGSANKKDEIEGYEDDKSRTRIIALAVREAVAVAFGVNDADWNAACRSIIQNDLLTTTEKSTIIALLNQKKQINEKKEVN
;
A
#
# COMPACT_ATOMS: atom_id res chain seq x y z
N MET A 1 21.76 -7.05 34.28
CA MET A 1 20.31 -7.29 34.33
C MET A 1 19.73 -6.03 34.95
N GLU A 2 18.96 -5.18 34.29
CA GLU A 2 17.96 -5.38 33.23
C GLU A 2 17.96 -4.13 32.32
N SER A 3 17.98 -4.32 31.01
CA SER A 3 17.60 -3.29 30.03
C SER A 3 16.58 -3.94 29.12
N SER A 4 15.31 -3.69 29.43
CA SER A 4 14.15 -4.21 28.71
C SER A 4 13.08 -3.14 28.87
N GLY A 5 12.49 -2.56 27.85
CA GLY A 5 12.61 -2.68 26.41
C GLY A 5 11.60 -1.65 25.91
N SER A 6 12.03 -0.83 24.96
CA SER A 6 11.28 0.32 24.45
C SER A 6 9.81 0.01 24.20
N ALA A 7 8.96 0.86 24.76
CA ALA A 7 7.52 0.88 24.54
C ALA A 7 7.21 0.90 23.04
N ASN A 8 6.82 -0.23 22.48
CA ASN A 8 6.24 -0.28 21.15
C ASN A 8 4.81 0.27 21.27
N LYS A 9 4.70 1.60 21.23
CA LYS A 9 3.41 2.27 21.03
C LYS A 9 2.89 1.73 19.71
N LYS A 10 1.93 0.82 19.78
CA LYS A 10 1.03 0.56 18.67
C LYS A 10 0.40 1.92 18.39
N ASP A 11 0.75 2.51 17.25
CA ASP A 11 -0.05 3.54 16.60
C ASP A 11 -1.44 2.94 16.33
N GLU A 12 -2.26 2.94 17.38
CA GLU A 12 -3.69 2.77 17.27
C GLU A 12 -4.17 4.09 16.68
N ILE A 13 -4.25 4.10 15.35
CA ILE A 13 -4.78 5.22 14.58
C ILE A 13 -6.24 5.38 15.02
N GLU A 14 -6.45 6.37 15.88
CA GLU A 14 -7.73 6.78 16.43
C GLU A 14 -8.69 7.10 15.27
N GLY A 15 -9.77 6.31 15.19
CA GLY A 15 -11.06 6.67 14.58
C GLY A 15 -11.05 7.26 13.17
N TYR A 16 -11.00 6.41 12.14
CA TYR A 16 -11.72 6.73 10.89
C TYR A 16 -13.15 6.20 11.03
N GLU A 17 -13.99 6.88 11.81
CA GLU A 17 -15.39 6.49 12.13
C GLU A 17 -16.38 6.58 10.95
N ASP A 18 -15.90 6.65 9.70
CA ASP A 18 -16.77 6.65 8.52
C ASP A 18 -16.19 5.71 7.46
N ASP A 19 -16.82 4.55 7.29
CA ASP A 19 -16.44 3.52 6.31
C ASP A 19 -16.37 4.07 4.86
N LYS A 20 -17.17 5.10 4.54
CA LYS A 20 -17.11 5.79 3.24
C LYS A 20 -15.82 6.61 3.10
N SER A 21 -15.38 7.27 4.16
CA SER A 21 -14.11 7.99 4.22
C SER A 21 -12.91 7.03 4.13
N ARG A 22 -12.97 5.89 4.82
CA ARG A 22 -11.97 4.81 4.74
C ARG A 22 -11.84 4.25 3.31
N THR A 23 -12.98 3.90 2.71
CA THR A 23 -13.05 3.39 1.33
C THR A 23 -12.48 4.39 0.34
N ARG A 24 -12.78 5.69 0.52
CA ARG A 24 -12.25 6.75 -0.34
C ARG A 24 -10.73 6.88 -0.24
N ILE A 25 -10.17 6.80 0.97
CA ILE A 25 -8.71 6.84 1.19
C ILE A 25 -8.03 5.68 0.47
N ILE A 26 -8.54 4.46 0.64
CA ILE A 26 -8.02 3.27 -0.03
C ILE A 26 -8.11 3.42 -1.55
N ALA A 27 -9.27 3.83 -2.07
CA ALA A 27 -9.48 3.98 -3.51
C ALA A 27 -8.54 5.02 -4.14
N LEU A 28 -8.27 6.14 -3.45
CA LEU A 28 -7.33 7.15 -3.89
C LEU A 28 -5.89 6.60 -3.92
N ALA A 29 -5.46 5.94 -2.84
CA ALA A 29 -4.13 5.34 -2.76
C ALA A 29 -3.91 4.28 -3.85
N VAL A 30 -4.92 3.44 -4.10
CA VAL A 30 -4.87 2.44 -5.18
C VAL A 30 -4.81 3.12 -6.54
N ARG A 31 -5.63 4.15 -6.80
CA ARG A 31 -5.63 4.86 -8.08
C ARG A 31 -4.28 5.49 -8.39
N GLU A 32 -3.67 6.15 -7.40
CA GLU A 32 -2.35 6.76 -7.52
C GLU A 32 -1.27 5.70 -7.76
N ALA A 33 -1.29 4.61 -6.98
CA ALA A 33 -0.33 3.53 -7.15
C ALA A 33 -0.46 2.83 -8.51
N VAL A 34 -1.68 2.64 -9.01
CA VAL A 34 -1.93 2.08 -10.36
C VAL A 34 -1.48 3.05 -11.45
N ALA A 35 -1.74 4.35 -11.32
CA ALA A 35 -1.29 5.34 -12.30
C ALA A 35 0.23 5.34 -12.47
N VAL A 36 0.97 5.11 -11.38
CA VAL A 36 2.43 5.01 -11.39
C VAL A 36 2.89 3.62 -11.86
N ALA A 37 2.32 2.53 -11.32
CA ALA A 37 2.83 1.18 -11.55
C ALA A 37 2.59 0.62 -12.97
N PHE A 38 1.58 1.10 -13.70
CA PHE A 38 1.29 0.66 -15.08
C PHE A 38 1.81 1.64 -16.14
N GLY A 39 2.64 2.60 -15.71
CA GLY A 39 3.07 3.76 -16.47
C GLY A 39 4.41 3.66 -17.21
N VAL A 40 4.95 2.46 -17.50
CA VAL A 40 6.04 2.16 -18.47
C VAL A 40 7.31 1.46 -17.89
N ASN A 41 7.60 1.43 -16.57
CA ASN A 41 8.83 0.76 -16.09
C ASN A 41 8.82 0.18 -14.65
N ASP A 42 9.72 -0.79 -14.37
CA ASP A 42 9.90 -1.41 -13.04
C ASP A 42 10.33 -0.42 -11.93
N ALA A 43 11.01 0.65 -12.33
CA ALA A 43 11.38 1.74 -11.42
C ALA A 43 10.14 2.46 -10.85
N ASP A 44 9.08 2.56 -11.64
CA ASP A 44 7.83 3.21 -11.25
C ASP A 44 7.03 2.33 -10.28
N TRP A 45 7.13 1.00 -10.41
CA TRP A 45 6.53 0.07 -9.45
C TRP A 45 7.10 0.25 -8.03
N ASN A 46 8.44 0.37 -7.91
CA ASN A 46 9.07 0.63 -6.61
C ASN A 46 8.67 1.99 -6.03
N ALA A 47 8.47 3.01 -6.88
CA ALA A 47 7.98 4.32 -6.45
C ALA A 47 6.52 4.26 -5.95
N ALA A 48 5.67 3.48 -6.61
CA ALA A 48 4.29 3.24 -6.18
C ALA A 48 4.24 2.54 -4.81
N CYS A 49 5.05 1.48 -4.62
CA CYS A 49 5.14 0.80 -3.33
C CYS A 49 5.65 1.71 -2.21
N ARG A 50 6.66 2.54 -2.47
CA ARG A 50 7.16 3.54 -1.50
C ARG A 50 6.07 4.54 -1.13
N SER A 51 5.31 5.03 -2.10
CA SER A 51 4.21 5.97 -1.87
C SER A 51 3.10 5.37 -0.99
N ILE A 52 2.78 4.09 -1.18
CA ILE A 52 1.82 3.36 -0.32
C ILE A 52 2.37 3.19 1.10
N ILE A 53 3.64 2.80 1.23
CA ILE A 53 4.28 2.58 2.55
C ILE A 53 4.31 3.88 3.36
N GLN A 54 4.61 4.99 2.69
CA GLN A 54 4.69 6.32 3.29
C GLN A 54 3.32 6.99 3.53
N ASN A 55 2.21 6.36 3.14
CA ASN A 55 0.88 6.93 3.36
C ASN A 55 0.45 6.74 4.82
N ASP A 56 0.41 7.82 5.60
CA ASP A 56 0.07 7.78 7.03
C ASP A 56 -1.42 7.51 7.31
N LEU A 57 -2.29 7.63 6.30
CA LEU A 57 -3.73 7.39 6.44
C LEU A 57 -4.08 5.90 6.30
N LEU A 58 -3.20 5.12 5.67
CA LEU A 58 -3.38 3.68 5.50
C LEU A 58 -2.88 2.92 6.74
N THR A 59 -3.63 1.89 7.14
CA THR A 59 -3.12 0.95 8.14
C THR A 59 -2.08 0.01 7.54
N THR A 60 -1.27 -0.60 8.39
CA THR A 60 -0.29 -1.63 7.99
C THR A 60 -0.93 -2.75 7.16
N THR A 61 -2.15 -3.16 7.50
CA THR A 61 -2.91 -4.18 6.76
C THR A 61 -3.23 -3.70 5.34
N GLU A 62 -3.77 -2.49 5.20
CA GLU A 62 -4.13 -1.94 3.89
C GLU A 62 -2.90 -1.75 3.00
N LYS A 63 -1.81 -1.22 3.56
CA LYS A 63 -0.53 -1.08 2.84
C LYS A 63 -0.10 -2.42 2.26
N SER A 64 -0.09 -3.47 3.09
CA SER A 64 0.33 -4.82 2.69
C SER A 64 -0.62 -5.43 1.66
N THR A 65 -1.94 -5.26 1.84
CA THR A 65 -2.95 -5.78 0.91
C THR A 65 -2.86 -5.11 -0.46
N ILE A 66 -2.74 -3.77 -0.51
CA ILE A 66 -2.64 -3.03 -1.78
C ILE A 66 -1.38 -3.46 -2.54
N ILE A 67 -0.23 -3.56 -1.88
CA ILE A 67 1.04 -4.00 -2.51
C ILE A 67 0.91 -5.43 -3.05
N ALA A 68 0.30 -6.35 -2.28
CA ALA A 68 0.08 -7.72 -2.72
C ALA A 68 -0.80 -7.80 -3.98
N LEU A 69 -1.88 -7.01 -4.04
CA LEU A 69 -2.77 -6.94 -5.20
C LEU A 69 -2.09 -6.33 -6.43
N LEU A 70 -1.27 -5.29 -6.26
CA LEU A 70 -0.47 -4.72 -7.34
C LEU A 70 0.52 -5.73 -7.92
N ASN A 71 1.19 -6.50 -7.06
CA ASN A 71 2.08 -7.59 -7.47
C ASN A 71 1.37 -8.70 -8.25
N GLN A 72 0.16 -9.09 -7.82
CA GLN A 72 -0.65 -10.06 -8.55
C GLN A 72 -1.01 -9.55 -9.95
N LYS A 73 -1.43 -8.29 -10.07
CA LYS A 73 -1.75 -7.71 -11.38
C LYS A 73 -0.54 -7.60 -12.31
N LYS A 74 0.64 -7.28 -11.79
CA LYS A 74 1.88 -7.26 -12.59
C LYS A 74 2.13 -8.64 -13.22
N GLN A 75 2.10 -9.70 -12.42
CA GLN A 75 2.29 -11.08 -12.90
C GLN A 75 1.23 -11.52 -13.93
N ILE A 76 -0.02 -11.05 -13.77
CA ILE A 76 -1.08 -11.33 -14.74
C ILE A 76 -0.82 -10.59 -16.07
N ASN A 77 -0.31 -9.36 -16.03
CA ASN A 77 0.00 -8.58 -17.22
C ASN A 77 1.20 -9.16 -17.98
N GLU A 78 2.26 -9.53 -17.27
CA GLU A 78 3.45 -10.19 -17.83
C GLU A 78 3.08 -11.52 -18.52
N LYS A 79 2.15 -12.30 -17.95
CA LYS A 79 1.65 -13.53 -18.60
C LYS A 79 0.81 -13.28 -19.85
N LYS A 80 0.19 -12.10 -19.98
CA LYS A 80 -0.66 -11.74 -21.12
C LYS A 80 0.13 -11.27 -22.33
N GLU A 81 1.32 -10.69 -22.14
CA GLU A 81 2.18 -10.25 -23.25
C GLU A 81 3.00 -11.38 -23.90
N VAL A 82 3.01 -12.57 -23.28
CA VAL A 82 3.78 -13.74 -23.76
C VAL A 82 2.93 -14.71 -24.60
N ASN A 83 1.65 -14.39 -24.85
CA ASN A 83 0.67 -15.31 -25.46
C ASN A 83 -0.11 -14.65 -26.61
#